data_AF-A0A955WFF6-F1
#
_entry.id   AF-A0A955WFF6-F1
#
_cell.length_a   1.000
_cell.length_b   1.000
_cell.length_c   1.000
_cell.angle_alpha   90.00
_cell.angle_beta   90.00
_cell.angle_gamma   90.00
#
_symmetry.space_group_name_H-M   'P 1'
#
loop_
_entity.id
_entity.type
_entity.pdbx_description
1 polymer ?
#
loop_
_entity_poly.entity_id
_entity_poly.type
_entity_poly.pdbx_seq_one_letter_code
_entity_poly.pdbx_strand_id
1 'polypeptide(L)'
;MRRLLMAVAAFSLFACAGRPVPAPSAPVEAAPPETPVVEAPNAVDPLPPCEMEDDECRVNRLGDTSLGWLKAGLSREALTERLGKPAEENGPFEEGATGEFVTTVSWPTAGIEGTLSANDAESPATLRDYTVQAPFAEKTERGIGIGSTEAEVRAAYGDAFDPRSSGLV
;
A
#
# COMPACT_ATOMS: atom_id res chain seq x y z
N MET A 1 42.16 36.69 -11.84
CA MET A 1 43.35 35.86 -12.17
C MET A 1 43.75 35.03 -10.95
N ARG A 2 43.57 33.70 -10.99
CA ARG A 2 44.17 32.62 -10.17
C ARG A 2 43.42 31.33 -10.54
N ARG A 3 43.76 30.65 -11.64
CA ARG A 3 44.80 29.61 -11.79
C ARG A 3 44.78 28.51 -10.70
N LEU A 4 44.33 27.33 -11.16
CA LEU A 4 45.01 26.02 -11.07
C LEU A 4 44.98 25.30 -9.70
N LEU A 5 44.40 24.09 -9.64
CA LEU A 5 45.17 22.83 -9.74
C LEU A 5 44.23 21.60 -9.83
N MET A 6 44.51 20.78 -10.84
CA MET A 6 44.06 19.39 -10.97
C MET A 6 44.61 18.53 -9.83
N ALA A 7 43.83 17.54 -9.39
CA ALA A 7 44.35 16.32 -8.76
C ALA A 7 43.72 15.11 -9.46
N VAL A 8 44.51 14.51 -10.35
CA VAL A 8 44.27 13.20 -10.95
C VAL A 8 44.65 12.16 -9.90
N ALA A 9 43.68 11.38 -9.44
CA ALA A 9 43.94 10.19 -8.62
C ALA A 9 43.80 8.95 -9.50
N ALA A 10 44.94 8.45 -9.96
CA ALA A 10 45.07 7.13 -10.53
C ALA A 10 44.98 6.10 -9.39
N PHE A 11 44.01 5.17 -9.45
CA PHE A 11 43.95 4.02 -8.55
C PHE A 11 43.86 2.73 -9.36
N SER A 12 45.04 2.17 -9.58
CA SER A 12 45.45 0.77 -9.55
C SER A 12 44.42 -0.31 -9.96
N LEU A 13 44.69 -0.89 -11.14
CA LEU A 13 44.27 -2.23 -11.56
C LEU A 13 44.78 -3.29 -10.57
N PHE A 14 43.88 -3.94 -9.84
CA PHE A 14 44.17 -5.18 -9.12
C PHE A 14 43.79 -6.38 -9.99
N ALA A 15 44.81 -6.98 -10.62
CA ALA A 15 44.69 -8.28 -11.28
C ALA A 15 44.55 -9.38 -10.21
N CYS A 16 43.34 -9.90 -10.01
CA CYS A 16 43.13 -11.10 -9.18
C CYS A 16 43.41 -12.34 -10.04
N ALA A 17 44.43 -13.11 -9.64
CA ALA A 17 44.72 -14.44 -10.17
C ALA A 17 43.53 -15.39 -9.89
N GLY A 18 43.08 -16.07 -10.94
CA GLY A 18 41.97 -17.02 -10.89
C GLY A 18 42.26 -18.20 -9.96
N ARG A 19 41.35 -18.43 -9.01
CA ARG A 19 41.29 -19.66 -8.23
C ARG A 19 40.65 -20.78 -9.08
N PRO A 20 41.11 -22.03 -8.98
CA PRO A 20 40.45 -23.16 -9.61
C PRO A 20 39.03 -23.32 -9.02
N VAL A 21 38.03 -23.32 -9.91
CA VAL A 21 36.63 -23.55 -9.58
C VAL A 21 36.48 -25.03 -9.18
N PRO A 22 36.08 -25.36 -7.95
CA PRO A 22 35.75 -26.74 -7.58
C PRO A 22 34.51 -27.19 -8.35
N ALA A 23 34.53 -28.46 -8.80
CA ALA A 23 33.49 -29.08 -9.59
C ALA A 23 32.10 -28.95 -8.93
N PRO A 24 31.02 -28.80 -9.74
CA PRO A 24 29.66 -28.71 -9.21
C PRO A 24 29.32 -29.99 -8.45
N SER A 25 29.07 -29.83 -7.15
CA SER A 25 28.48 -30.87 -6.33
C SER A 25 27.06 -31.11 -6.82
N ALA A 26 26.63 -32.36 -6.87
CA ALA A 26 25.31 -32.79 -7.31
C ALA A 26 24.18 -31.94 -6.68
N PRO A 27 23.05 -31.74 -7.39
CA PRO A 27 21.90 -31.04 -6.83
C PRO A 27 21.42 -31.79 -5.59
N VAL A 28 21.57 -31.15 -4.43
CA VAL A 28 20.85 -31.54 -3.23
C VAL A 28 19.39 -31.24 -3.55
N GLU A 29 18.62 -32.30 -3.79
CA GLU A 29 17.17 -32.25 -3.87
C GLU A 29 16.66 -31.68 -2.54
N ALA A 30 16.48 -30.36 -2.53
CA ALA A 30 15.97 -29.64 -1.39
C ALA A 30 14.57 -30.16 -1.13
N ALA A 31 14.38 -30.75 0.05
CA ALA A 31 13.06 -31.09 0.54
C ALA A 31 12.15 -29.85 0.38
N PRO A 32 10.91 -30.03 -0.13
CA PRO A 32 9.99 -28.93 -0.29
C PRO A 32 9.87 -28.20 1.06
N PRO A 33 10.01 -26.86 1.09
CA PRO A 33 9.90 -26.12 2.34
C PRO A 33 8.54 -26.44 2.95
N GLU A 34 8.57 -27.07 4.13
CA GLU A 34 7.38 -27.24 4.95
C GLU A 34 6.82 -25.85 5.17
N THR A 35 5.66 -25.59 4.58
CA THR A 35 4.98 -24.32 4.70
C THR A 35 4.64 -24.17 6.18
N PRO A 36 5.18 -23.18 6.91
CA PRO A 36 4.78 -22.97 8.28
C PRO A 36 3.27 -22.75 8.28
N VAL A 37 2.56 -23.59 9.02
CA VAL A 37 1.13 -23.42 9.29
C VAL A 37 1.03 -22.13 10.09
N VAL A 38 0.82 -21.02 9.39
CA VAL A 38 0.54 -19.73 10.01
C VAL A 38 -0.83 -19.89 10.66
N GLU A 39 -0.81 -20.04 11.98
CA GLU A 39 -2.01 -19.98 12.81
C GLU A 39 -2.73 -18.67 12.48
N ALA A 40 -3.94 -18.78 11.96
CA ALA A 40 -4.70 -17.65 11.46
C ALA A 40 -4.82 -16.59 12.57
N PRO A 41 -4.40 -15.34 12.34
CA PRO A 41 -4.51 -14.30 13.35
C PRO A 41 -5.98 -14.14 13.74
N ASN A 42 -6.25 -14.29 15.04
CA ASN A 42 -7.51 -14.08 15.76
C ASN A 42 -8.73 -13.93 14.85
N ALA A 43 -9.52 -15.00 14.75
CA ALA A 43 -10.81 -15.00 14.07
C ALA A 43 -11.64 -13.81 14.55
N VAL A 44 -11.67 -12.76 13.73
CA VAL A 44 -12.57 -11.63 13.89
C VAL A 44 -13.97 -12.19 13.75
N ASP A 45 -14.91 -11.68 14.55
CA ASP A 45 -16.30 -12.10 14.47
C ASP A 45 -16.76 -12.12 13.00
N PRO A 46 -17.45 -13.20 12.57
CA PRO A 46 -17.93 -13.31 11.20
C PRO A 46 -18.76 -12.08 10.85
N LEU A 47 -18.63 -11.58 9.62
CA LEU A 47 -19.44 -10.44 9.19
C LEU A 47 -20.91 -10.81 9.36
N PRO A 48 -21.77 -9.90 9.87
CA PRO A 48 -23.19 -10.17 9.95
C PRO A 48 -23.73 -10.62 8.57
N PRO A 49 -24.71 -11.54 8.54
CA PRO A 49 -25.27 -12.01 7.28
C PRO A 49 -25.84 -10.82 6.50
N CYS A 50 -25.42 -10.66 5.25
CA CYS A 50 -26.04 -9.73 4.31
C CYS A 50 -26.89 -10.51 3.32
N GLU A 51 -28.18 -10.19 3.27
CA GLU A 51 -29.05 -10.68 2.22
C GLU A 51 -28.61 -10.05 0.89
N MET A 52 -28.61 -10.84 -0.20
CA MET A 52 -28.13 -10.36 -1.50
C MET A 52 -28.96 -9.22 -2.08
N GLU A 53 -30.20 -9.06 -1.62
CA GLU A 53 -31.13 -8.01 -2.04
C GLU A 53 -31.02 -6.74 -1.20
N ASP A 54 -30.19 -6.75 -0.14
CA ASP A 54 -29.95 -5.60 0.70
C ASP A 54 -28.67 -4.86 0.24
N ASP A 55 -28.87 -3.93 -0.70
CA ASP A 55 -27.82 -3.07 -1.23
C ASP A 55 -27.15 -2.22 -0.14
N GLU A 56 -27.90 -1.78 0.87
CA GLU A 56 -27.34 -1.06 2.02
C GLU A 56 -26.45 -1.98 2.84
N CYS A 57 -26.87 -3.22 3.09
CA CYS A 57 -26.03 -4.20 3.76
C CYS A 57 -24.73 -4.41 2.99
N ARG A 58 -24.77 -4.59 1.67
CA ARG A 58 -23.55 -4.79 0.85
C ARG A 58 -22.57 -3.63 0.94
N VAL A 59 -23.05 -2.39 0.89
CA VAL A 59 -22.21 -1.18 1.04
C VAL A 59 -21.68 -1.07 2.47
N ASN A 60 -22.55 -1.27 3.47
CA ASN A 60 -22.19 -1.18 4.89
C ASN A 60 -21.29 -2.34 5.36
N ARG A 61 -21.30 -3.48 4.68
CA ARG A 61 -20.46 -4.65 5.00
C ARG A 61 -18.99 -4.42 4.72
N LEU A 62 -18.70 -3.61 3.70
CA LEU A 62 -17.34 -3.12 3.45
C LEU A 62 -16.97 -2.01 4.45
N GLY A 63 -17.96 -1.38 5.09
CA GLY A 63 -17.78 -0.35 6.11
C GLY A 63 -16.92 0.84 5.63
N ASP A 64 -16.63 1.75 6.55
CA ASP A 64 -15.51 2.67 6.40
C ASP A 64 -14.21 1.85 6.55
N THR A 65 -13.83 1.04 5.57
CA THR A 65 -12.57 0.27 5.63
C THR A 65 -11.41 1.26 5.68
N SER A 66 -10.98 1.55 6.91
CA SER A 66 -9.79 2.33 7.20
C SER A 66 -8.58 1.41 7.31
N LEU A 67 -7.43 1.93 6.92
CA LEU A 67 -6.16 1.29 7.22
C LEU A 67 -5.57 1.99 8.44
N GLY A 68 -5.89 1.46 9.62
CA GLY A 68 -5.66 2.10 10.90
C GLY A 68 -6.37 3.45 10.96
N TRP A 69 -5.59 4.51 11.07
CA TRP A 69 -6.09 5.88 11.13
C TRP A 69 -6.42 6.50 9.77
N LEU A 70 -5.89 5.93 8.68
CA LEU A 70 -6.04 6.46 7.33
C LEU A 70 -7.40 6.06 6.75
N LYS A 71 -8.21 7.06 6.43
CA LYS A 71 -9.56 6.90 5.86
C LYS A 71 -9.96 8.13 5.04
N ALA A 72 -10.96 7.96 4.18
CA ALA A 72 -11.56 9.07 3.46
C ALA A 72 -12.17 10.10 4.44
N GLY A 73 -12.28 11.36 4.00
CA GLY A 73 -12.78 12.48 4.78
C GLY A 73 -11.75 13.15 5.70
N LEU A 74 -10.52 12.62 5.82
CA LEU A 74 -9.48 13.28 6.61
C LEU A 74 -9.14 14.65 6.03
N SER A 75 -9.08 15.68 6.89
CA SER A 75 -8.69 17.02 6.45
C SER A 75 -7.22 17.06 6.08
N ARG A 76 -6.86 18.00 5.19
CA ARG A 76 -5.45 18.32 4.90
C ARG A 76 -4.64 18.61 6.16
N GLU A 77 -5.24 19.28 7.14
CA GLU A 77 -4.60 19.58 8.42
C GLU A 77 -4.27 18.30 9.20
N ALA A 78 -5.22 17.39 9.36
CA ALA A 78 -5.01 16.12 10.05
C ALA A 78 -3.94 15.25 9.37
N LEU A 79 -3.92 15.23 8.02
CA LEU A 79 -2.87 14.55 7.26
C LEU A 79 -1.50 15.19 7.50
N THR A 80 -1.43 16.51 7.49
CA THR A 80 -0.17 17.25 7.69
C THR A 80 0.35 17.09 9.12
N GLU A 81 -0.53 17.06 10.12
CA GLU A 81 -0.16 16.80 11.51
C GLU A 81 0.52 15.43 11.68
N ARG A 82 0.01 14.41 10.98
CA ARG A 82 0.49 13.03 11.13
C ARG A 82 1.64 12.66 10.21
N LEU A 83 1.63 13.16 8.97
CA LEU A 83 2.58 12.79 7.92
C LEU A 83 3.61 13.89 7.62
N GLY A 84 3.41 15.10 8.12
CA GLY A 84 4.11 16.29 7.65
C GLY A 84 3.62 16.74 6.27
N LYS A 85 4.35 17.67 5.66
CA LYS A 85 4.03 18.14 4.30
C LYS A 85 4.25 17.02 3.29
N PRO A 86 3.40 16.91 2.25
CA PRO A 86 3.65 15.97 1.17
C PRO A 86 4.96 16.31 0.46
N ALA A 87 5.65 15.29 -0.03
CA ALA A 87 6.86 15.47 -0.83
C ALA A 87 6.52 15.97 -2.24
N GLU A 88 5.38 15.52 -2.77
CA GLU A 88 4.86 15.92 -4.07
C GLU A 88 3.39 16.32 -3.93
N GLU A 89 3.04 17.44 -4.56
CA GLU A 89 1.69 17.96 -4.62
C GLU A 89 1.51 18.69 -5.95
N ASN A 90 0.45 18.37 -6.70
CA ASN A 90 0.07 19.13 -7.88
C ASN A 90 -0.84 20.31 -7.51
N GLY A 91 -1.02 21.25 -8.43
CA GLY A 91 -2.01 22.31 -8.24
C GLY A 91 -3.44 21.72 -8.34
N PRO A 92 -4.42 22.32 -7.65
CA PRO A 92 -5.80 21.89 -7.77
C PRO A 92 -6.28 22.05 -9.22
N PHE A 93 -7.00 21.05 -9.73
CA PHE A 93 -7.67 21.13 -11.01
C PHE A 93 -9.12 20.64 -10.89
N GLU A 94 -10.00 21.19 -11.70
CA GLU A 94 -11.41 20.78 -11.73
C GLU A 94 -11.55 19.43 -12.45
N GLU A 95 -12.09 18.44 -11.77
CA GLU A 95 -12.40 17.13 -12.32
C GLU A 95 -13.75 17.17 -13.03
N GLY A 96 -13.75 17.17 -14.37
CA GLY A 96 -14.97 17.40 -15.16
C GLY A 96 -16.10 16.38 -14.97
N ALA A 97 -15.85 15.22 -14.34
CA ALA A 97 -16.88 14.24 -14.04
C ALA A 97 -17.72 14.61 -12.80
N THR A 98 -17.10 15.23 -11.80
CA THR A 98 -17.70 15.53 -10.49
C THR A 98 -17.90 17.03 -10.29
N GLY A 99 -17.12 17.87 -10.98
CA GLY A 99 -17.03 19.31 -10.73
C GLY A 99 -16.21 19.67 -9.50
N GLU A 100 -15.60 18.67 -8.84
CA GLU A 100 -14.74 18.91 -7.67
C GLU A 100 -13.36 19.41 -8.08
N PHE A 101 -12.74 20.20 -7.20
CA PHE A 101 -11.33 20.55 -7.30
C PHE A 101 -10.50 19.49 -6.61
N VAL A 102 -9.66 18.80 -7.38
CA VAL A 102 -8.85 17.68 -6.88
C VAL A 102 -7.37 18.02 -6.86
N THR A 103 -6.65 17.48 -5.89
CA THR A 103 -5.21 17.65 -5.71
C THR A 103 -4.59 16.31 -5.34
N THR A 104 -3.66 15.83 -6.14
CA THR A 104 -2.86 14.64 -5.87
C THR A 104 -1.70 14.99 -4.96
N VAL A 105 -1.53 14.21 -3.90
CA VAL A 105 -0.49 14.37 -2.88
C VAL A 105 0.23 13.05 -2.64
N SER A 106 1.54 13.11 -2.36
CA SER A 106 2.35 11.92 -2.06
C SER A 106 3.26 12.10 -0.84
N TRP A 107 3.27 11.09 0.03
CA TRP A 107 4.18 10.91 1.16
C TRP A 107 4.96 9.60 0.97
N PRO A 108 5.99 9.57 0.11
CA PRO A 108 6.66 8.33 -0.29
C PRO A 108 7.38 7.65 0.89
N THR A 109 7.85 8.40 1.88
CA THR A 109 8.45 7.86 3.10
C THR A 109 7.46 7.13 4.00
N ALA A 110 6.17 7.49 3.92
CA ALA A 110 5.08 6.81 4.60
C ALA A 110 4.42 5.74 3.71
N GLY A 111 4.76 5.69 2.42
CA GLY A 111 4.15 4.79 1.45
C GLY A 111 2.69 5.14 1.14
N ILE A 112 2.34 6.43 1.11
CA ILE A 112 0.96 6.90 0.91
C ILE A 112 0.91 7.84 -0.30
N GLU A 113 -0.04 7.60 -1.18
CA GLU A 113 -0.49 8.53 -2.22
C GLU A 113 -1.99 8.76 -2.05
N GLY A 114 -2.47 9.96 -2.33
CA GLY A 114 -3.90 10.24 -2.21
C GLY A 114 -4.37 11.42 -3.05
N THR A 115 -5.69 11.52 -3.13
CA THR A 115 -6.39 12.62 -3.79
C THR A 115 -7.18 13.37 -2.74
N LEU A 116 -6.88 14.66 -2.59
CA LEU A 116 -7.70 15.60 -1.83
C LEU A 116 -8.75 16.17 -2.78
N SER A 117 -10.01 16.24 -2.36
CA SER A 117 -11.08 16.92 -3.10
C SER A 117 -11.73 18.03 -2.29
N ALA A 118 -12.21 19.05 -3.00
CA ALA A 118 -13.00 20.17 -2.47
C ALA A 118 -14.11 20.54 -3.46
N ASN A 119 -15.20 21.11 -2.96
CA ASN A 119 -16.33 21.54 -3.80
C ASN A 119 -15.98 22.72 -4.73
N ASP A 120 -14.99 23.52 -4.36
CA ASP A 120 -14.48 24.66 -5.11
C ASP A 120 -13.00 24.91 -4.74
N ALA A 121 -12.34 25.83 -5.44
CA ALA A 121 -10.91 26.09 -5.27
C ALA A 121 -10.52 26.73 -3.92
N GLU A 122 -11.47 27.32 -3.19
CA GLU A 122 -11.24 28.00 -1.91
C GLU A 122 -11.72 27.18 -0.69
N SER A 123 -12.57 26.18 -0.94
CA SER A 123 -13.12 25.28 0.07
C SER A 123 -12.05 24.37 0.68
N PRO A 124 -12.18 24.01 1.99
CA PRO A 124 -11.29 23.05 2.62
C PRO A 124 -11.32 21.69 1.92
N ALA A 125 -10.15 21.20 1.50
CA ALA A 125 -10.04 19.90 0.86
C ALA A 125 -9.90 18.76 1.88
N THR A 126 -10.53 17.62 1.57
CA THR A 126 -10.46 16.38 2.36
C THR A 126 -9.99 15.22 1.51
N LEU A 127 -9.40 14.20 2.14
CA LEU A 127 -8.97 12.99 1.46
C LEU A 127 -10.17 12.24 0.88
N ARG A 128 -10.25 12.17 -0.45
CA ARG A 128 -11.31 11.45 -1.15
C ARG A 128 -10.96 9.97 -1.30
N ASP A 129 -9.75 9.73 -1.82
CA ASP A 129 -9.23 8.41 -2.11
C ASP A 129 -7.73 8.36 -1.81
N TYR A 130 -7.21 7.15 -1.57
CA TYR A 130 -5.81 6.92 -1.26
C TYR A 130 -5.36 5.52 -1.67
N THR A 131 -4.07 5.43 -1.96
CA THR A 131 -3.35 4.18 -2.20
C THR A 131 -2.22 4.10 -1.18
N VAL A 132 -2.03 2.91 -0.60
CA VAL A 132 -0.88 2.64 0.27
C VAL A 132 -0.01 1.54 -0.31
N GLN A 133 1.29 1.66 -0.04
CA GLN A 133 2.31 0.69 -0.38
C GLN A 133 3.31 0.59 0.77
N ALA A 134 4.23 -0.38 0.71
CA ALA A 134 5.33 -0.43 1.67
C ALA A 134 6.09 0.93 1.66
N PRO A 135 6.47 1.49 2.82
CA PRO A 135 6.56 0.86 4.14
C PRO A 135 5.33 1.05 5.06
N PHE A 136 4.15 1.38 4.52
CA PHE A 136 2.95 1.61 5.34
C PHE A 136 2.57 0.36 6.18
N ALA A 137 2.51 0.54 7.50
CA ALA A 137 2.46 -0.57 8.46
C ALA A 137 1.09 -0.79 9.13
N GLU A 138 0.15 0.14 8.96
CA GLU A 138 -1.18 0.02 9.56
C GLU A 138 -1.99 -1.07 8.85
N LYS A 139 -2.98 -1.61 9.58
CA LYS A 139 -3.85 -2.68 9.12
C LYS A 139 -5.31 -2.25 9.23
N THR A 140 -6.19 -2.94 8.53
CA THR A 140 -7.64 -2.84 8.76
C THR A 140 -7.98 -3.32 10.17
N GLU A 141 -9.18 -2.99 10.64
CA GLU A 141 -9.73 -3.54 11.89
C GLU A 141 -9.77 -5.08 11.90
N ARG A 142 -9.74 -5.70 10.70
CA ARG A 142 -9.68 -7.15 10.51
C ARG A 142 -8.26 -7.71 10.39
N GLY A 143 -7.23 -6.91 10.69
CA GLY A 143 -5.84 -7.34 10.74
C GLY A 143 -5.16 -7.52 9.37
N ILE A 144 -5.79 -7.05 8.29
CA ILE A 144 -5.26 -7.13 6.93
C ILE A 144 -4.50 -5.85 6.58
N GLY A 145 -3.32 -5.98 5.99
CA GLY A 145 -2.51 -4.84 5.53
C GLY A 145 -1.50 -5.24 4.48
N ILE A 146 -0.56 -4.34 4.18
CA ILE A 146 0.52 -4.63 3.22
C ILE A 146 1.35 -5.81 3.73
N GLY A 147 1.51 -6.83 2.87
CA GLY A 147 2.22 -8.07 3.18
C GLY A 147 1.34 -9.21 3.70
N SER A 148 0.03 -9.00 3.91
CA SER A 148 -0.90 -10.09 4.19
C SER A 148 -1.01 -11.06 3.02
N THR A 149 -1.10 -12.35 3.34
CA THR A 149 -1.30 -13.44 2.38
C THR A 149 -2.75 -13.52 1.91
N GLU A 150 -2.97 -14.12 0.74
CA GLU A 150 -4.33 -14.38 0.24
C GLU A 150 -5.15 -15.24 1.22
N ALA A 151 -4.51 -16.17 1.93
CA ALA A 151 -5.16 -17.00 2.94
C ALA A 151 -5.67 -16.18 4.13
N GLU A 152 -4.86 -15.24 4.64
CA GLU A 152 -5.29 -14.32 5.70
C GLU A 152 -6.44 -13.42 5.23
N VAL A 153 -6.35 -12.88 4.01
CA VAL A 153 -7.42 -12.06 3.43
C VAL A 153 -8.73 -12.86 3.31
N ARG A 154 -8.65 -14.10 2.80
CA ARG A 154 -9.82 -14.98 2.68
C ARG A 154 -10.39 -15.39 4.03
N ALA A 155 -9.55 -15.60 5.04
CA ALA A 155 -10.02 -15.85 6.40
C ALA A 155 -10.74 -14.62 6.98
N ALA A 156 -10.21 -13.42 6.73
CA ALA A 156 -10.78 -12.17 7.24
C ALA A 156 -12.03 -11.69 6.48
N TYR A 157 -12.14 -11.95 5.17
CA TYR A 157 -13.20 -11.41 4.31
C TYR A 157 -13.96 -12.47 3.50
N GLY A 158 -13.80 -13.76 3.83
CA GLY A 158 -14.37 -14.89 3.10
C GLY A 158 -15.86 -14.74 2.79
N ASP A 159 -16.63 -14.27 3.76
CA ASP A 159 -18.07 -14.11 3.61
C ASP A 159 -18.47 -12.89 2.75
N ALA A 160 -17.55 -11.96 2.50
CA ALA A 160 -17.78 -10.78 1.66
C ALA A 160 -17.53 -11.05 0.16
N PHE A 161 -16.93 -12.19 -0.20
CA PHE A 161 -16.77 -12.56 -1.61
C PHE A 161 -18.13 -12.89 -2.22
N ASP A 162 -18.48 -12.23 -3.32
CA ASP A 162 -19.65 -12.62 -4.13
C ASP A 162 -19.38 -14.02 -4.69
N PRO A 163 -20.24 -15.03 -4.45
CA PRO A 163 -20.05 -16.39 -4.97
C PRO A 163 -19.97 -16.46 -6.51
N ARG A 164 -20.41 -15.41 -7.23
CA ARG A 164 -20.25 -15.28 -8.70
C ARG A 164 -18.88 -14.79 -9.11
N SER A 165 -18.11 -14.20 -8.20
CA SER A 165 -16.76 -13.68 -8.46
C SER A 165 -15.67 -14.76 -8.45
N SER A 166 -15.95 -15.95 -7.91
CA SER A 166 -14.98 -17.03 -7.78
C SER A 166 -14.73 -17.85 -9.06
N GLY A 167 -15.41 -17.57 -10.18
CA GLY A 167 -15.15 -18.23 -11.48
C GLY A 167 -15.27 -19.76 -11.50
N LEU A 168 -15.77 -20.37 -10.41
CA LEU A 168 -16.03 -21.79 -10.28
C LEU A 168 -17.53 -22.00 -10.42
N VAL A 169 -17.98 -22.14 -11.67
CA VAL A 169 -19.25 -22.81 -12.01
C VAL A 169 -18.90 -24.09 -12.72
#